data_AF-A0A2E3C1I2-F1
#
_entry.id   AF-A0A2E3C1I2-F1
#
_cell.length_a   1.000
_cell.length_b   1.000
_cell.length_c   1.000
_cell.angle_alpha   90.00
_cell.angle_beta   90.00
_cell.angle_gamma   90.00
#
_symmetry.space_group_name_H-M   'P 1'
#
loop_
_entity.id
_entity.type
_entity.pdbx_description
1 polymer ?
#
loop_
_entity_poly.entity_id
_entity_poly.type
_entity_poly.pdbx_seq_one_letter_code
_entity_poly.pdbx_strand_id
1 'polypeptide(L)'
;MKKPTFIDQAKHNRDCADIDTISALNQTIPEKITQAVNDRKPELTLSVDKNTLDILRMKESPAKDLFYAYMDELGIPESAIRLHSYSEMPPYSYCIILTIGM
;
A
#
# COMPACT_ATOMS: atom_id res chain seq x y z
N MET A 1 34.19 -7.82 -7.62
CA MET A 1 32.80 -7.75 -7.13
C MET A 1 32.71 -8.57 -5.85
N LYS A 2 32.16 -8.03 -4.75
CA LYS A 2 31.92 -8.81 -3.52
C LYS A 2 30.77 -9.77 -3.78
N LYS A 3 30.89 -11.03 -3.34
CA LYS A 3 29.77 -11.98 -3.39
C LYS A 3 28.69 -11.52 -2.40
N PRO A 4 27.41 -11.55 -2.78
CA PRO A 4 26.32 -11.24 -1.86
C PRO A 4 26.37 -12.18 -0.67
N THR A 5 26.16 -11.63 0.52
CA THR A 5 26.06 -12.43 1.74
C THR A 5 24.68 -13.10 1.81
N PHE A 6 24.54 -14.10 2.68
CA PHE A 6 23.23 -14.69 2.98
C PHE A 6 22.20 -13.63 3.41
N ILE A 7 22.65 -12.61 4.17
CA ILE A 7 21.80 -11.52 4.64
C ILE A 7 21.33 -10.66 3.45
N ASP A 8 22.20 -10.38 2.49
CA ASP A 8 21.85 -9.60 1.29
C ASP A 8 20.81 -10.35 0.44
N GLN A 9 20.98 -11.67 0.27
CA GLN A 9 20.03 -12.50 -0.47
C GLN A 9 18.67 -12.59 0.24
N ALA A 10 18.68 -12.77 1.57
CA ALA A 10 17.45 -12.82 2.37
C ALA A 10 16.68 -11.50 2.31
N LYS A 11 17.38 -10.36 2.39
CA LYS A 11 16.79 -9.03 2.22
C LYS A 11 16.17 -8.89 0.82
N HIS A 12 16.92 -9.23 -0.23
CA HIS A 12 16.43 -9.16 -1.60
C HIS A 12 15.16 -9.99 -1.82
N ASN A 13 15.15 -11.24 -1.35
CA ASN A 13 13.99 -12.11 -1.49
C ASN A 13 12.76 -11.55 -0.77
N ARG A 14 12.93 -10.97 0.43
CA ARG A 14 11.85 -10.29 1.15
C ARG A 14 11.35 -9.08 0.36
N ASP A 15 12.25 -8.21 -0.07
CA ASP A 15 11.89 -7.00 -0.81
C ASP A 15 11.14 -7.35 -2.12
N CYS A 16 11.51 -8.44 -2.80
CA CYS A 16 10.76 -8.97 -3.95
C CYS A 16 9.34 -9.43 -3.58
N ALA A 17 9.19 -10.19 -2.50
CA ALA A 17 7.88 -10.66 -2.05
C ALA A 17 6.96 -9.49 -1.61
N ASP A 18 7.53 -8.48 -0.98
CA ASP A 18 6.82 -7.26 -0.58
C ASP A 18 6.38 -6.47 -1.82
N ILE A 19 7.24 -6.35 -2.84
CA ILE A 19 6.91 -5.71 -4.13
C ILE A 19 5.77 -6.45 -4.81
N ASP A 20 5.78 -7.78 -4.86
CA ASP A 20 4.71 -8.57 -5.47
C ASP A 20 3.37 -8.32 -4.76
N THR A 21 3.39 -8.25 -3.42
CA THR A 21 2.20 -7.95 -2.59
C THR A 21 1.62 -6.57 -2.92
N ILE A 22 2.46 -5.52 -2.96
CA ILE A 22 2.02 -4.17 -3.29
C ILE A 22 1.58 -4.05 -4.76
N SER A 23 2.25 -4.73 -5.69
CA SER A 23 1.89 -4.72 -7.11
C SER A 23 0.49 -5.31 -7.32
N ALA A 24 0.17 -6.40 -6.62
CA ALA A 24 -1.17 -6.99 -6.65
C ALA A 24 -2.23 -6.04 -6.09
N LEU A 25 -1.94 -5.33 -4.99
CA LEU A 25 -2.83 -4.30 -4.46
C LEU A 25 -3.07 -3.19 -5.50
N ASN A 26 -1.99 -2.63 -6.08
CA ASN A 26 -2.04 -1.52 -7.02
C ASN A 26 -2.94 -1.81 -8.24
N GLN A 27 -2.93 -3.04 -8.74
CA GLN A 27 -3.79 -3.45 -9.86
C GLN A 27 -5.30 -3.31 -9.56
N THR A 28 -5.70 -3.32 -8.29
CA THR A 28 -7.12 -3.23 -7.89
C THR A 28 -7.59 -1.80 -7.62
N ILE A 29 -6.67 -0.84 -7.48
CA ILE A 29 -6.98 0.52 -7.02
C ILE A 29 -7.73 1.35 -8.09
N PRO A 30 -7.36 1.34 -9.38
CA PRO A 30 -8.01 2.17 -10.39
C PRO A 30 -9.52 1.94 -10.52
N GLU A 31 -9.94 0.67 -10.48
CA GLU A 31 -11.36 0.31 -10.54
C GLU A 31 -12.12 0.84 -9.32
N LYS A 32 -11.54 0.69 -8.12
CA LYS A 32 -12.13 1.16 -6.87
C LYS A 32 -12.19 2.69 -6.79
N ILE A 33 -11.18 3.40 -7.30
CA ILE A 33 -11.21 4.87 -7.42
C ILE A 33 -12.33 5.28 -8.36
N THR A 34 -12.41 4.67 -9.54
CA THR A 34 -13.46 4.97 -10.53
C THR A 34 -14.85 4.79 -9.93
N GLN A 35 -15.05 3.70 -9.19
CA GLN A 35 -16.30 3.45 -8.46
C GLN A 35 -16.59 4.51 -7.41
N ALA A 36 -15.60 4.88 -6.58
CA ALA A 36 -15.76 5.90 -5.54
C ALA A 36 -16.11 7.28 -6.13
N VAL A 37 -15.48 7.67 -7.24
CA VAL A 37 -15.78 8.92 -7.97
C VAL A 37 -17.22 8.90 -8.50
N ASN A 38 -17.66 7.81 -9.13
CA ASN A 38 -19.02 7.67 -9.62
C ASN A 38 -20.06 7.73 -8.50
N ASP A 39 -19.73 7.15 -7.34
CA ASP A 39 -20.55 7.19 -6.13
C ASP A 39 -20.50 8.55 -5.40
N ARG A 40 -19.68 9.51 -5.88
CA ARG A 40 -19.41 10.81 -5.23
C ARG A 40 -18.94 10.65 -3.78
N LYS A 41 -18.17 9.61 -3.50
CA LYS A 41 -17.57 9.39 -2.17
C LYS A 41 -16.25 10.16 -2.09
N PRO A 42 -16.09 11.07 -1.10
CA PRO A 42 -14.86 11.84 -0.93
C PRO A 42 -13.70 10.99 -0.40
N GLU A 43 -14.00 9.79 0.10
CA GLU A 43 -13.01 8.86 0.63
C GLU A 43 -13.27 7.44 0.13
N LEU A 44 -12.19 6.72 -0.15
CA LEU A 44 -12.17 5.31 -0.49
C LEU A 44 -11.40 4.54 0.58
N THR A 45 -12.06 3.57 1.20
CA THR A 45 -11.44 2.64 2.12
C THR A 45 -11.09 1.34 1.40
N LEU A 46 -9.80 1.01 1.37
CA LEU A 46 -9.27 -0.24 0.87
C LEU A 46 -8.97 -1.17 2.04
N SER A 47 -9.77 -2.21 2.23
CA SER A 47 -9.45 -3.27 3.18
C SER A 47 -8.23 -4.06 2.69
N VAL A 48 -7.23 -4.19 3.55
CA VAL A 48 -5.99 -4.93 3.27
C VAL A 48 -5.69 -5.88 4.42
N ASP A 49 -4.78 -6.83 4.21
CA ASP A 49 -4.25 -7.63 5.30
C ASP A 49 -3.20 -6.85 6.12
N LYS A 50 -2.82 -7.42 7.27
CA LYS A 50 -1.82 -6.84 8.17
C LYS A 50 -0.45 -6.66 7.50
N ASN A 51 -0.03 -7.62 6.68
CA ASN A 51 1.29 -7.62 6.05
C ASN A 51 1.42 -6.44 5.08
N THR A 52 0.40 -6.21 4.26
CA THR A 52 0.32 -5.05 3.35
C THR A 52 0.44 -3.73 4.12
N LEU A 53 -0.28 -3.59 5.24
CA LEU A 53 -0.21 -2.36 6.05
C LEU A 53 1.17 -2.20 6.71
N ASP A 54 1.77 -3.29 7.19
CA ASP A 54 3.10 -3.28 7.81
C ASP A 54 4.19 -2.87 6.80
N ILE A 55 4.14 -3.36 5.55
CA ILE A 55 5.03 -2.96 4.46
C ILE A 55 4.98 -1.43 4.27
N LEU A 56 3.78 -0.86 4.18
CA LEU A 56 3.61 0.58 3.95
C LEU A 56 4.03 1.44 5.15
N ARG A 57 4.06 0.86 6.35
CA ARG A 57 4.56 1.51 7.58
C ARG A 57 6.08 1.43 7.76
N MET A 58 6.78 0.66 6.92
CA MET A 58 8.24 0.58 6.99
C MET A 58 8.88 1.95 6.76
N LYS A 59 9.99 2.20 7.45
CA LYS A 59 10.77 3.44 7.27
C LYS A 59 11.38 3.51 5.87
N GLU A 60 11.95 2.41 5.41
CA GLU A 60 12.59 2.25 4.10
C GLU A 60 12.16 0.90 3.52
N SER A 61 11.42 0.93 2.40
CA SER A 61 10.96 -0.27 1.69
C SER A 61 10.71 0.05 0.22
N PRO A 62 11.35 -0.66 -0.72
CA PRO A 62 11.08 -0.49 -2.15
C PRO A 62 9.61 -0.70 -2.52
N ALA A 63 8.92 -1.60 -1.83
CA ALA A 63 7.50 -1.85 -2.03
C ALA A 63 6.63 -0.67 -1.57
N LYS A 64 7.00 -0.03 -0.45
CA LYS A 64 6.37 1.23 -0.02
C LYS A 64 6.55 2.32 -1.06
N ASP A 65 7.78 2.52 -1.52
CA ASP A 65 8.09 3.56 -2.51
C ASP A 65 7.30 3.34 -3.81
N LEU A 66 7.18 2.09 -4.25
CA LEU A 66 6.36 1.69 -5.40
C LEU A 66 4.87 2.06 -5.21
N PHE A 67 4.31 1.82 -4.03
CA PHE A 67 2.92 2.18 -3.72
C PHE A 67 2.69 3.68 -3.84
N TYR A 68 3.52 4.50 -3.19
CA TYR A 68 3.36 5.95 -3.19
C TYR A 68 3.62 6.58 -4.55
N ALA A 69 4.60 6.08 -5.31
CA ALA A 69 4.82 6.50 -6.69
C ALA A 69 3.60 6.22 -7.57
N TYR A 70 2.98 5.05 -7.41
CA TYR A 70 1.77 4.70 -8.15
C TYR A 70 0.56 5.56 -7.76
N MET A 71 0.40 5.89 -6.47
CA MET A 71 -0.66 6.80 -6.03
C MET A 71 -0.46 8.22 -6.59
N ASP A 72 0.78 8.70 -6.66
CA ASP A 72 1.12 9.99 -7.27
C ASP A 72 0.78 10.02 -8.77
N GLU A 73 1.06 8.94 -9.51
CA GLU A 73 0.64 8.79 -10.91
C GLU A 73 -0.89 8.84 -11.09
N LEU A 74 -1.66 8.40 -10.08
CA LEU A 74 -3.11 8.50 -10.04
C LEU A 74 -3.62 9.87 -9.53
N GLY A 75 -2.71 10.80 -9.22
CA GLY A 75 -3.03 12.14 -8.71
C GLY A 75 -3.41 12.17 -7.24
N ILE A 76 -3.08 11.13 -6.46
CA ILE A 76 -3.35 11.04 -5.03
C ILE A 76 -2.04 11.32 -4.27
N PRO A 77 -1.85 12.51 -3.70
CA PRO A 77 -0.63 12.83 -2.97
C PRO A 77 -0.53 12.01 -1.67
N GLU A 78 0.68 11.78 -1.16
CA GLU A 78 0.91 11.05 0.10
C GLU A 78 0.10 11.62 1.28
N SER A 79 -0.10 12.94 1.33
CA SER A 79 -0.92 13.60 2.36
C SER A 79 -2.41 13.19 2.33
N ALA A 80 -2.91 12.67 1.21
CA ALA A 80 -4.27 12.16 1.04
C ALA A 80 -4.41 10.68 1.43
N ILE A 81 -3.34 10.04 1.89
CA ILE A 81 -3.28 8.61 2.19
C ILE A 81 -3.16 8.42 3.71
N ARG A 82 -4.09 7.66 4.29
CA ARG A 82 -4.06 7.32 5.72
C ARG A 82 -4.00 5.80 5.91
N LEU A 83 -3.02 5.33 6.69
CA LEU A 83 -2.84 3.92 7.02
C LEU A 83 -3.46 3.61 8.38
N HIS A 84 -4.61 2.94 8.40
CA HIS A 84 -5.41 2.75 9.61
C HIS A 84 -5.46 1.28 10.06
N SER A 85 -5.47 1.07 11.38
CA SER A 85 -5.59 -0.26 12.01
C SER A 85 -6.62 -0.19 13.13
N TYR A 86 -7.78 -0.81 12.94
CA TYR A 86 -8.80 -0.94 13.98
C TYR A 86 -8.38 -2.04 14.96
N SER A 87 -7.86 -1.64 16.13
CA SER A 87 -7.33 -2.55 17.16
C SER A 87 -8.36 -2.94 18.23
N GLU A 88 -9.56 -2.38 18.21
CA GLU A 88 -10.44 -2.38 19.38
C GLU A 88 -11.31 -3.64 19.55
N MET A 89 -11.67 -4.36 18.47
CA MET A 89 -12.30 -5.69 18.55
C MET A 89 -12.00 -6.56 17.32
N PRO A 90 -11.64 -7.86 17.48
CA PRO A 90 -11.51 -8.79 16.37
C PRO A 90 -12.82 -8.98 15.58
N PRO A 91 -12.76 -9.18 14.25
CA PRO A 91 -11.54 -9.27 13.45
C PRO A 91 -10.89 -7.90 13.25
N TYR A 92 -9.58 -7.83 13.47
CA TYR A 92 -8.79 -6.63 13.20
C TYR A 92 -8.98 -6.23 11.73
N SER A 93 -9.40 -4.98 11.50
CA SER A 93 -9.54 -4.44 10.16
C SER A 93 -8.37 -3.50 9.88
N TYR A 94 -7.57 -3.84 8.87
CA TYR A 94 -6.48 -3.01 8.37
C TYR A 94 -6.95 -2.37 7.08
N CYS A 95 -6.79 -1.06 6.97
CA CYS A 95 -7.22 -0.37 5.77
C CYS A 95 -6.31 0.79 5.39
N ILE A 96 -6.32 1.07 4.09
CA ILE A 96 -5.77 2.28 3.50
C ILE A 96 -6.96 3.17 3.16
N ILE A 97 -6.97 4.39 3.66
CA ILE A 97 -8.00 5.38 3.34
C ILE A 97 -7.37 6.37 2.38
N LEU A 98 -7.96 6.50 1.20
CA LEU A 98 -7.58 7.44 0.16
C LEU A 98 -8.63 8.55 0.13
N THR A 99 -8.22 9.81 0.30
CA THR A 99 -9.09 10.96 0.05
C THR A 99 -9.11 11.21 -1.46
N ILE A 100 -10.28 11.01 -2.08
CA ILE A 100 -10.50 11.16 -3.51
C ILE A 100 -11.37 12.40 -3.69
N GLY A 101 -10.72 13.54 -3.88
CA GLY A 101 -11.40 14.81 -4.03
C GLY A 101 -10.43 15.96 -4.25
N MET A 102 -10.40 16.44 -5.48
CA MET A 102 -10.36 17.88 -5.76
C MET A 102 -11.72 18.27 -6.31
#